data_AF-A0A8X6J2R4-F1
#
_entry.id   AF-A0A8X6J2R4-F1
#
_cell.length_a   1.000
_cell.length_b   1.000
_cell.length_c   1.000
_cell.angle_alpha   90.00
_cell.angle_beta   90.00
_cell.angle_gamma   90.00
#
_symmetry.space_group_name_H-M   'P 1'
#
loop_
_entity.id
_entity.type
_entity.pdbx_description
1 polymer ?
#
loop_
_entity_poly.entity_id
_entity_poly.type
_entity_poly.pdbx_seq_one_letter_code
_entity_poly.pdbx_strand_id
1 'polypeptide(L)'
;MMLHGKEKVLLVKLLYMNEKPATIALRKFQLLKNVRTGKGPLTVAGLIKLVQRFEGDESLEDGVKSGIPSLRQTLSTRITAEIETLASESATRTSSAQEGGRRLGLPPSSIRKILH
;
A
#
# COMPACT_ATOMS: atom_id res chain seq x y z
N MET A 1 -0.28 -17.21 2.80
CA MET A 1 -1.72 -17.08 2.50
C MET A 1 -2.19 -15.78 3.14
N MET A 2 -2.67 -14.79 2.40
CA MET A 2 -3.14 -13.51 2.96
C MET A 2 -4.63 -13.59 3.32
N LEU A 3 -5.05 -12.86 4.36
CA LEU A 3 -6.46 -12.78 4.76
C LEU A 3 -7.20 -11.89 3.75
N HIS A 4 -8.25 -12.41 3.10
CA HIS A 4 -9.05 -11.61 2.16
C HIS A 4 -9.95 -10.60 2.88
N GLY A 5 -10.31 -9.48 2.24
CA GLY A 5 -11.15 -8.43 2.83
C GLY A 5 -12.44 -8.95 3.48
N LYS A 6 -13.15 -9.87 2.80
CA LYS A 6 -14.36 -10.54 3.35
C LYS A 6 -14.09 -11.29 4.66
N GLU A 7 -12.91 -11.86 4.80
CA GLU A 7 -12.49 -12.61 5.99
C GLU A 7 -12.15 -11.68 7.15
N LYS A 8 -11.54 -10.53 6.86
CA LYS A 8 -11.26 -9.47 7.83
C LYS A 8 -12.56 -8.92 8.42
N VAL A 9 -13.55 -8.61 7.57
CA VAL A 9 -14.88 -8.14 8.00
C VAL A 9 -15.56 -9.14 8.93
N LEU A 10 -15.55 -10.42 8.55
CA LEU A 10 -16.13 -11.48 9.38
C LEU A 10 -15.46 -11.56 10.75
N LEU A 11 -14.15 -11.41 10.81
CA LEU A 11 -13.39 -11.44 12.06
C LEU A 11 -13.72 -10.27 12.98
N VAL A 12 -13.78 -9.06 12.43
CA VAL A 12 -14.15 -7.87 13.20
C VAL A 12 -15.58 -7.99 13.72
N LYS A 13 -16.52 -8.45 12.88
CA LYS A 13 -17.89 -8.74 13.30
C LYS A 13 -17.95 -9.77 14.42
N LEU A 14 -17.18 -10.86 14.33
CA LEU A 14 -17.10 -11.87 15.38
C LEU A 14 -16.48 -11.33 16.67
N LEU A 15 -15.55 -10.38 16.60
CA LEU A 15 -14.96 -9.77 17.79
C LEU A 15 -15.98 -8.92 18.55
N TYR A 16 -16.65 -8.00 17.84
CA TYR A 16 -17.64 -7.11 18.45
C TYR A 16 -18.89 -7.85 18.92
N MET A 17 -19.41 -8.80 18.15
CA MET A 17 -20.62 -9.57 18.51
C MET A 17 -20.45 -10.47 19.73
N ASN A 18 -19.21 -10.80 20.12
CA ASN A 18 -18.99 -11.77 21.18
C ASN A 18 -18.55 -11.15 22.51
N GLU A 19 -18.26 -9.83 22.58
CA GLU A 19 -17.67 -9.16 23.77
C GLU A 19 -16.53 -9.97 24.43
N LYS A 20 -15.87 -10.82 23.64
CA LYS A 20 -14.96 -11.86 24.13
C LYS A 20 -13.54 -11.55 23.71
N PRO A 21 -12.56 -12.04 24.48
CA PRO A 21 -11.16 -11.84 24.16
C PRO A 21 -10.83 -12.36 22.75
N ALA A 22 -9.89 -11.69 22.08
CA ALA A 22 -9.50 -11.95 20.70
C ALA A 22 -9.16 -13.42 20.40
N THR A 23 -8.71 -14.17 21.40
CA THR A 23 -8.44 -15.62 21.34
C THR A 23 -9.67 -16.45 21.01
N ILE A 24 -10.83 -16.13 21.57
CA ILE A 24 -12.08 -16.86 21.33
C ILE A 24 -12.62 -16.53 19.93
N ALA A 25 -12.59 -15.26 19.54
CA ALA A 25 -12.97 -14.84 18.19
C ALA A 25 -12.10 -15.52 17.12
N LEU A 26 -10.79 -15.58 17.35
CA LEU A 26 -9.84 -16.29 16.47
C LEU A 26 -10.15 -17.79 16.36
N ARG A 27 -10.42 -18.47 17.47
CA ARG A 27 -10.80 -19.90 17.45
C ARG A 27 -12.10 -20.14 16.68
N LYS A 28 -13.12 -19.30 16.89
CA LYS A 28 -14.39 -19.39 16.15
C LYS A 28 -14.18 -19.16 14.64
N PHE A 29 -13.38 -18.16 14.28
CA PHE A 29 -13.04 -17.91 12.88
C PHE A 29 -12.30 -19.11 12.24
N GLN A 30 -11.32 -19.69 12.94
CA GLN A 30 -10.60 -20.88 12.49
C GLN A 30 -11.53 -22.07 12.28
N LEU A 31 -12.48 -22.28 13.19
CA LEU A 31 -13.51 -23.32 13.06
C LEU A 31 -14.40 -23.08 11.83
N LEU A 32 -14.91 -21.86 11.65
CA LEU A 32 -15.76 -21.51 10.50
C LEU A 32 -15.04 -21.66 9.16
N LYS A 33 -13.72 -21.48 9.14
CA LYS A 33 -12.89 -21.59 7.94
C LYS A 33 -12.23 -22.95 7.78
N ASN A 34 -12.46 -23.90 8.68
CA ASN A 34 -11.77 -25.19 8.73
C ASN A 34 -10.23 -25.05 8.69
N VAL A 35 -9.71 -23.97 9.30
CA VAL A 35 -8.27 -23.70 9.39
C VAL A 35 -7.77 -24.33 10.70
N ARG A 36 -6.77 -25.21 10.60
CA ARG A 36 -6.22 -25.90 11.78
C ARG A 36 -5.58 -24.90 12.75
N THR A 37 -5.91 -25.02 14.04
CA THR A 37 -5.32 -24.19 15.11
C THR A 37 -3.80 -24.21 15.05
N GLY A 38 -3.17 -23.04 14.99
CA GLY A 38 -1.71 -22.89 14.86
C GLY A 38 -1.16 -22.99 13.44
N LYS A 39 -1.97 -23.39 12.44
CA LYS A 39 -1.63 -23.35 11.02
C LYS A 39 -2.55 -22.36 10.31
N GLY A 40 -2.22 -21.08 10.39
CA GLY A 40 -2.97 -20.03 9.70
C GLY A 40 -2.20 -18.71 9.66
N PRO A 41 -2.51 -17.82 8.71
CA PRO A 41 -1.82 -16.54 8.57
C PRO A 41 -2.15 -15.52 9.66
N LEU A 42 -3.05 -15.89 10.59
CA LEU A 42 -3.62 -14.99 11.57
C LEU A 42 -3.21 -15.41 12.98
N THR A 43 -2.36 -14.59 13.59
CA THR A 43 -1.99 -14.69 15.00
C THR A 43 -2.89 -13.78 15.83
N VAL A 44 -2.94 -13.99 17.15
CA VAL A 44 -3.66 -13.10 18.07
C VAL A 44 -3.15 -11.66 17.95
N ALA A 45 -1.83 -11.47 17.85
CA ALA A 45 -1.22 -10.16 17.63
C ALA A 45 -1.64 -9.55 16.27
N GLY A 46 -1.74 -10.36 15.22
CA GLY A 46 -2.25 -9.92 13.91
C GLY A 46 -3.71 -9.46 13.97
N LEU A 47 -4.54 -10.14 14.75
CA LEU A 47 -5.93 -9.75 14.99
C LEU A 47 -6.04 -8.43 15.75
N ILE A 48 -5.27 -8.25 16.82
CA ILE A 48 -5.24 -6.99 17.57
C ILE A 48 -4.85 -5.82 16.64
N LYS A 49 -3.81 -5.98 15.82
CA LYS A 49 -3.40 -4.97 14.84
C LYS A 49 -4.44 -4.68 13.77
N LEU A 50 -5.29 -5.65 13.43
CA LEU A 50 -6.34 -5.48 12.45
C LEU A 50 -7.50 -4.66 13.03
N VAL A 51 -7.83 -4.88 14.30
CA VAL A 51 -8.84 -4.12 15.04
C VAL A 51 -8.37 -2.69 15.26
N GLN A 52 -7.14 -2.49 15.72
CA GLN A 52 -6.57 -1.15 15.90
C GLN A 52 -6.60 -0.32 14.61
N ARG A 53 -6.31 -0.97 13.47
CA ARG A 53 -6.42 -0.31 12.15
C ARG A 53 -7.85 0.00 11.77
N PHE A 54 -8.77 -0.92 12.04
CA PHE A 54 -10.18 -0.68 11.81
C PHE A 54 -10.72 0.48 12.66
N GLU A 55 -10.30 0.59 13.93
CA GLU A 55 -10.71 1.68 14.81
C GLU A 55 -10.07 3.03 14.45
N GLY A 56 -8.87 3.03 13.87
CA GLY A 56 -8.17 4.25 13.46
C GLY A 56 -8.57 4.76 12.07
N ASP A 57 -8.57 3.87 11.07
CA ASP A 57 -8.71 4.22 9.66
C ASP A 57 -10.09 3.82 9.07
N GLU A 58 -10.95 3.16 9.86
CA GLU A 58 -12.21 2.51 9.41
C GLU A 58 -12.03 1.56 8.21
N SER A 59 -10.79 1.13 7.97
CA SER A 59 -10.40 0.37 6.79
C SER A 59 -9.84 -0.99 7.15
N LEU A 60 -10.27 -2.00 6.38
CA LEU A 60 -9.75 -3.37 6.45
C LEU A 60 -8.85 -3.70 5.27
N GLU A 61 -8.63 -2.74 4.38
CA GLU A 61 -7.72 -2.92 3.26
C GLU A 61 -6.27 -3.03 3.76
N ASP A 62 -5.48 -3.87 3.09
CA ASP A 62 -4.06 -3.88 3.38
C ASP A 62 -3.46 -2.56 2.92
N GLY A 63 -2.83 -1.83 3.86
CA GLY A 63 -2.12 -0.61 3.53
C GLY A 63 -1.10 -0.84 2.42
N VAL A 64 -0.85 0.19 1.62
CA VAL A 64 0.21 0.18 0.60
C VAL A 64 1.50 -0.25 1.30
N LYS A 65 2.14 -1.31 0.80
CA LYS A 65 3.41 -1.78 1.36
C LYS A 65 4.44 -0.67 1.20
N SER A 66 4.75 0.05 2.27
CA SER A 66 5.90 0.95 2.30
C SER A 66 7.16 0.11 2.18
N GLY A 67 7.72 0.11 0.97
CA GLY A 67 9.04 -0.42 0.68
C GLY A 67 9.98 0.69 0.22
N ILE A 68 11.26 0.36 0.07
CA ILE A 68 12.19 1.24 -0.63
C ILE A 68 11.66 1.41 -2.05
N PRO A 69 11.39 2.65 -2.52
CA PRO A 69 10.94 2.87 -3.88
C PRO A 69 11.96 2.29 -4.85
N SER A 70 11.46 1.66 -5.91
CA SER A 70 12.34 1.15 -6.96
C SER A 70 13.12 2.29 -7.60
N LEU A 71 14.32 2.01 -8.12
CA LEU A 71 15.13 3.01 -8.84
C LEU A 71 14.29 3.75 -9.90
N ARG A 72 13.40 3.01 -10.59
CA ARG A 72 12.49 3.58 -11.59
C ARG A 72 11.52 4.60 -10.98
N GLN A 73 10.92 4.31 -9.83
CA GLN A 73 10.02 5.24 -9.12
C GLN A 73 10.77 6.48 -8.63
N THR A 74 11.98 6.31 -8.09
CA THR A 74 12.82 7.43 -7.64
C THR A 74 13.25 8.32 -8.81
N LEU A 75 13.57 7.71 -9.95
CA LEU A 75 13.89 8.46 -11.17
C LEU A 75 12.64 9.15 -11.75
N SER A 76 11.47 8.49 -11.74
CA SER A 76 10.25 9.11 -12.26
C SER A 76 9.85 10.34 -11.45
N THR A 77 9.90 10.28 -10.12
CA THR A 77 9.59 11.45 -9.28
C THR A 77 10.56 12.59 -9.50
N ARG A 78 11.87 12.30 -9.62
CA ARG A 78 12.89 13.31 -9.90
C ARG A 78 12.71 13.95 -11.28
N ILE A 79 12.42 13.15 -12.31
CA ILE A 79 12.15 13.65 -13.66
C ILE A 79 10.90 14.54 -13.67
N THR A 80 9.81 14.10 -13.03
CA THR A 80 8.57 14.90 -12.95
C THR A 80 8.81 16.22 -12.22
N ALA A 81 9.53 16.21 -11.09
CA ALA A 81 9.84 17.43 -10.35
C ALA A 81 10.65 18.44 -11.19
N GLU A 82 11.66 17.99 -11.94
CA GLU A 82 12.43 18.86 -12.84
C GLU A 82 11.59 19.39 -14.01
N ILE A 83 10.66 18.58 -14.53
CA ILE A 83 9.74 19.02 -15.59
C ILE A 83 8.77 20.09 -15.06
N GLU A 84 8.31 19.95 -13.82
CA GLU A 84 7.44 20.91 -13.13
C GLU A 84 8.16 22.22 -12.78
N THR A 85 9.42 22.17 -12.32
CA THR A 85 10.22 23.39 -12.09
C THR A 85 10.46 24.12 -13.41
N LEU A 86 10.80 23.41 -14.49
CA LEU A 86 10.93 23.97 -15.83
C LEU A 86 9.61 24.59 -16.34
N ALA A 87 8.47 23.96 -16.05
CA ALA A 87 7.16 24.50 -16.40
C ALA A 87 6.83 25.79 -15.63
N SER A 88 7.38 25.95 -14.42
CA SER A 88 7.21 27.15 -13.59
C SER A 88 8.19 28.27 -13.98
N GLU A 89 9.38 27.92 -14.48
CA GLU A 89 10.42 28.86 -14.92
C GLU A 89 10.17 29.42 -16.34
N SER A 90 9.41 28.72 -17.19
CA SER A 90 9.19 29.11 -18.59
C SER A 90 7.83 29.77 -18.82
N ALA A 91 7.83 31.00 -19.34
CA ALA A 91 6.61 31.75 -19.70
C ALA A 91 5.80 31.10 -20.87
N THR A 92 6.39 30.13 -21.55
CA THR A 92 5.76 29.32 -22.59
C THR A 92 5.54 27.91 -22.06
N ARG A 93 4.29 27.43 -22.04
CA ARG A 93 3.78 26.16 -21.44
C ARG A 93 4.35 24.85 -22.02
N THR A 94 5.58 24.81 -22.52
CA THR A 94 6.14 23.63 -23.18
C THR A 94 7.44 23.21 -22.50
N SER A 95 7.31 22.69 -21.29
CA SER A 95 8.39 21.95 -20.61
C SER A 95 8.60 20.62 -21.34
N SER A 96 9.62 20.56 -22.19
CA SER A 96 9.90 19.37 -22.99
C SER A 96 10.72 18.36 -22.20
N ALA A 97 10.40 17.07 -22.31
CA ALA A 97 11.19 15.96 -21.76
C ALA A 97 12.68 16.01 -22.17
N GLN A 98 13.00 16.72 -23.25
CA GLN A 98 14.36 16.94 -23.73
C GLN A 98 15.15 17.90 -22.83
N GLU A 99 14.52 18.95 -22.32
CA GLU A 99 15.17 19.93 -21.44
C GLU A 99 15.40 19.34 -20.04
N GLY A 100 14.43 18.59 -19.50
CA GLY A 100 14.61 17.82 -18.27
C GLY A 100 15.74 16.77 -18.39
N GLY A 101 15.91 16.16 -19.57
CA GLY A 101 17.02 15.24 -19.83
C GLY A 101 18.39 15.87 -19.81
N ARG A 102 18.53 17.10 -20.31
CA ARG A 102 19.81 17.83 -20.26
C ARG A 102 20.23 18.13 -18.83
N ARG A 103 19.31 18.61 -17.98
CA ARG A 103 19.59 18.90 -16.56
C ARG A 103 19.93 17.64 -15.76
N LEU A 104 19.31 16.51 -16.09
CA LEU A 104 19.52 15.24 -15.40
C LEU A 104 20.66 14.37 -15.99
N GLY A 105 21.24 14.78 -17.11
CA GLY A 105 22.23 13.97 -17.84
C GLY A 105 21.67 12.68 -18.43
N LEU A 106 20.35 12.64 -18.70
CA LEU A 106 19.65 11.45 -19.19
C LEU A 106 19.21 11.62 -20.65
N PRO A 107 19.36 10.59 -21.50
CA PRO A 107 18.88 10.68 -22.87
C PRO A 107 17.34 10.73 -22.89
N PRO A 108 16.72 11.47 -23.85
CA PRO A 108 15.27 11.60 -23.95
C PRO A 108 14.52 10.26 -24.05
N SER A 109 15.17 9.24 -24.63
CA SER A 109 14.64 7.88 -24.72
C SER A 109 14.51 7.20 -23.36
N SER A 110 15.45 7.42 -22.43
CA SER A 110 15.37 6.90 -21.06
C SER A 110 14.28 7.60 -20.26
N ILE A 111 14.11 8.91 -20.44
CA ILE A 111 13.02 9.66 -19.79
C ILE A 111 11.65 9.13 -20.26
N ARG A 112 11.46 8.95 -21.57
CA ARG A 112 10.22 8.36 -22.11
C ARG A 112 9.96 6.95 -21.56
N LYS A 113 11.00 6.11 -21.42
CA LYS A 113 10.87 4.76 -20.83
C LYS A 113 10.55 4.75 -19.33
N ILE A 114 10.90 5.81 -18.60
CA ILE A 114 10.65 5.91 -17.15
C ILE A 114 9.26 6.50 -16.88
N LEU A 115 8.83 7.46 -17.71
CA LEU A 115 7.54 8.14 -17.58
C LEU A 115 6.36 7.34 -18.17
N HIS A 116 6.61 6.41 -19.09
CA HIS A 116 5.59 5.65 -19.84
C HIS A 116 5.59 4.16 -19.49
#